data_AF-A0AA41UXD5-F1
#
_entry.id   AF-A0AA41UXD5-F1
#
_cell.length_a   1.000
_cell.length_b   1.000
_cell.length_c   1.000
_cell.angle_alpha   90.00
_cell.angle_beta   90.00
_cell.angle_gamma   90.00
#
_symmetry.space_group_name_H-M   'P 1'
#
loop_
_entity.id
_entity.type
_entity.pdbx_description
1 polymer ?
#
loop_
_entity_poly.entity_id
_entity_poly.type
_entity_poly.pdbx_seq_one_letter_code
_entity_poly.pdbx_strand_id
1 'polypeptide(L)'
;PFVGRELFAAGFVSCWAQLNETCQQQLVRSLEMAFSSPNIPPEILATLLNLAEFMEHDEKPLPIDIRLLGALAEKCRAFAKALHYKEMEFEGARSKKMDANPVAAVEALIHINNQLHQHEAAVGILTYAQQDLDVQLKESWYEKLQRWDDALKAYTVKASQAASPHVILDATLGRMRCLAALARWEELNNLCKEFWTPAEPAARLEMAPMAASAAWNMGEWDQMSDYVSRLDDGDETKLRILGNTAATGDGSSNGTFFRAVLLVRRGK
;
A
#
# COMPACT_ATOMS: atom_id res chain seq x y z
N PRO A 1 20.17 29.10 17.26
CA PRO A 1 19.72 28.03 16.33
C PRO A 1 18.27 27.56 16.57
N PHE A 2 17.87 27.33 17.83
CA PHE A 2 16.51 26.89 18.19
C PHE A 2 15.42 27.94 17.90
N VAL A 3 15.60 29.17 18.40
CA VAL A 3 14.67 30.29 18.20
C VAL A 3 14.39 30.56 16.71
N GLY A 4 15.41 30.42 15.85
CA GLY A 4 15.24 30.62 14.41
C GLY A 4 14.37 29.54 13.73
N ARG A 5 14.30 28.33 14.29
CA ARG A 5 13.40 27.27 13.78
C ARG A 5 11.96 27.51 14.23
N GLU A 6 11.76 27.90 15.50
CA GLU A 6 10.40 28.18 16.02
C GLU A 6 9.77 29.42 15.38
N LEU A 7 10.57 30.46 15.12
CA LEU A 7 10.09 31.69 14.50
C LEU A 7 10.04 31.63 12.97
N PHE A 8 10.44 30.51 12.36
CA PHE A 8 10.56 30.43 10.90
C PHE A 8 9.25 30.73 10.19
N ALA A 9 8.15 30.07 10.59
CA ALA A 9 6.85 30.25 9.95
C ALA A 9 6.32 31.69 10.14
N ALA A 10 6.32 32.19 11.37
CA ALA A 10 5.89 33.56 11.67
C ALA A 10 6.74 34.62 10.96
N GLY A 11 8.06 34.45 10.94
CA GLY A 11 8.99 35.31 10.23
C GLY A 11 8.75 35.27 8.71
N PHE A 12 8.48 34.08 8.16
CA PHE A 12 8.14 33.93 6.76
C PHE A 12 6.87 34.69 6.41
N VAL A 13 5.78 34.56 7.19
CA VAL A 13 4.52 35.30 6.94
C VAL A 13 4.74 36.80 6.97
N SER A 14 5.51 37.29 7.95
CA SER A 14 5.86 38.72 8.04
C SER A 14 6.61 39.22 6.81
N CYS A 15 7.55 38.43 6.29
CA CYS A 15 8.27 38.80 5.06
C CYS A 15 7.37 38.68 3.82
N TRP A 16 6.61 37.59 3.70
CA TRP A 16 5.74 37.29 2.57
C TRP A 16 4.75 38.42 2.29
N ALA A 17 4.17 39.01 3.35
CA ALA A 17 3.23 40.13 3.26
C ALA A 17 3.85 41.43 2.70
N GLN A 18 5.18 41.57 2.75
CA GLN A 18 5.92 42.75 2.27
C GLN A 18 6.53 42.55 0.87
N LEU A 19 6.52 41.31 0.36
CA LEU A 19 7.06 41.01 -0.96
C LEU A 19 6.08 41.43 -2.07
N ASN A 20 6.63 41.91 -3.18
CA ASN A 20 5.85 42.09 -4.41
C ASN A 20 5.58 40.73 -5.09
N GLU A 21 4.63 40.73 -6.03
CA GLU A 21 4.20 39.50 -6.73
C GLU A 21 5.35 38.78 -7.45
N THR A 22 6.29 39.51 -8.05
CA THR A 22 7.44 38.91 -8.76
C THR A 22 8.35 38.16 -7.78
N CYS A 23 8.65 38.73 -6.62
CA CYS A 23 9.44 38.09 -5.59
C CYS A 23 8.72 36.90 -4.98
N GLN A 24 7.40 37.01 -4.74
CA GLN A 24 6.58 35.88 -4.27
C GLN A 24 6.61 34.71 -5.25
N GLN A 25 6.47 34.96 -6.54
CA GLN A 25 6.54 33.93 -7.58
C GLN A 25 7.94 33.26 -7.63
N GLN A 26 9.02 34.05 -7.53
CA GLN A 26 10.38 33.52 -7.50
C GLN A 26 10.63 32.64 -6.25
N LEU A 27 10.09 33.06 -5.10
CA LEU A 27 10.20 32.32 -3.85
C LEU A 27 9.44 30.98 -3.93
N VAL A 28 8.22 30.99 -4.47
CA VAL A 28 7.43 29.78 -4.70
C VAL A 28 8.15 28.81 -5.63
N ARG A 29 8.70 29.28 -6.75
CA ARG A 29 9.51 28.44 -7.65
C ARG A 29 10.72 27.83 -6.93
N SER A 30 11.35 28.59 -6.04
CA SER A 30 12.47 28.11 -5.23
C SER A 30 12.06 27.01 -4.25
N LEU A 31 10.88 27.13 -3.64
CA LEU A 31 10.29 26.11 -2.78
C LEU A 31 9.95 24.83 -3.58
N GLU A 32 9.35 24.96 -4.76
CA GLU A 32 9.02 23.81 -5.62
C GLU A 32 10.28 23.05 -6.09
N MET A 33 11.34 23.78 -6.44
CA MET A 33 12.65 23.19 -6.73
C MET A 33 13.23 22.45 -5.53
N ALA A 34 13.06 22.99 -4.31
CA ALA A 34 13.50 22.34 -3.10
C ALA A 34 12.72 21.04 -2.85
N PHE A 35 11.39 21.05 -2.99
CA PHE A 35 10.55 19.87 -2.80
C PHE A 35 10.89 18.72 -3.75
N SER A 36 11.30 19.06 -4.98
CA SER A 36 11.65 18.09 -6.01
C SER A 36 13.10 17.58 -5.89
N SER A 37 13.93 18.20 -5.06
CA SER A 37 15.35 17.86 -4.97
C SER A 37 15.57 16.56 -4.18
N PRO A 38 16.32 15.57 -4.72
CA PRO A 38 16.66 14.35 -3.99
C PRO A 38 17.71 14.58 -2.89
N ASN A 39 18.41 15.71 -2.93
CA ASN A 39 19.55 16.00 -2.05
C ASN A 39 19.15 16.73 -0.75
N ILE A 40 17.88 17.10 -0.60
CA ILE A 40 17.43 17.85 0.57
C ILE A 40 17.04 16.87 1.70
N PRO A 41 17.57 17.06 2.91
CA PRO A 41 17.24 16.20 4.04
C PRO A 41 15.73 16.22 4.39
N PRO A 42 15.15 15.08 4.82
CA PRO A 42 13.74 14.99 5.19
C PRO A 42 13.31 16.01 6.25
N GLU A 43 14.19 16.40 7.17
CA GLU A 43 13.88 17.37 8.22
C GLU A 43 13.61 18.77 7.65
N ILE A 44 14.33 19.13 6.58
CA ILE A 44 14.13 20.40 5.88
C ILE A 44 12.80 20.36 5.11
N LEU A 45 12.53 19.24 4.43
CA LEU A 45 11.26 19.03 3.73
C LEU A 45 10.07 19.11 4.69
N ALA A 46 10.16 18.49 5.87
CA ALA A 46 9.15 18.57 6.91
C ALA A 46 8.96 20.00 7.43
N THR A 47 10.05 20.76 7.60
CA THR A 47 9.98 22.17 8.03
C THR A 47 9.24 23.04 7.00
N LEU A 48 9.53 22.85 5.71
CA LEU A 48 8.87 23.58 4.64
C LEU A 48 7.41 23.13 4.44
N LEU A 49 7.10 21.85 4.68
CA LEU A 49 5.72 21.35 4.69
C LEU A 49 4.92 21.95 5.86
N ASN A 50 5.52 22.11 7.04
CA ASN A 50 4.90 22.82 8.17
C ASN A 50 4.66 24.30 7.86
N LEU A 51 5.53 24.93 7.07
CA LEU A 51 5.32 26.30 6.60
C LEU A 51 4.09 26.39 5.68
N ALA A 52 3.92 25.45 4.74
CA ALA A 52 2.75 25.42 3.85
C ALA A 52 1.44 25.31 4.66
N GLU A 53 1.37 24.38 5.61
CA GLU A 53 0.23 24.24 6.53
C GLU A 53 -0.01 25.52 7.36
N PHE A 54 1.05 26.15 7.88
CA PHE A 54 0.92 27.39 8.64
C PHE A 54 0.30 28.51 7.80
N MET A 55 0.69 28.62 6.52
CA MET A 55 0.15 29.60 5.58
C MET A 55 -1.32 29.31 5.24
N GLU A 56 -1.74 28.04 5.20
CA GLU A 56 -3.14 27.65 5.03
C GLU A 56 -3.99 28.07 6.24
N HIS A 57 -3.48 27.87 7.46
CA HIS A 57 -4.16 28.33 8.68
C HIS A 57 -4.27 29.86 8.81
N ASP A 58 -3.34 30.63 8.23
CA ASP A 58 -3.38 32.10 8.19
C ASP A 58 -4.29 32.66 7.06
N GLU A 59 -5.09 31.79 6.40
CA GLU A 59 -5.95 32.14 5.25
C GLU A 59 -5.19 32.74 4.06
N LYS A 60 -3.88 32.47 3.96
CA LYS A 60 -3.00 32.95 2.88
C LYS A 60 -2.20 31.78 2.29
N PRO A 61 -2.87 30.77 1.71
CA PRO A 61 -2.19 29.59 1.18
C PRO A 61 -1.15 29.99 0.13
N LEU A 62 0.02 29.35 0.19
CA LEU A 62 1.04 29.52 -0.84
C LEU A 62 0.52 28.98 -2.18
N PRO A 63 0.78 29.64 -3.32
CA PRO A 63 0.34 29.18 -4.63
C PRO A 63 1.22 28.03 -5.14
N ILE A 64 1.19 26.90 -4.43
CA ILE A 64 1.94 25.67 -4.70
C ILE A 64 0.94 24.58 -5.10
N ASP A 65 1.32 23.70 -6.03
CA ASP A 65 0.47 22.59 -6.42
C ASP A 65 0.19 21.66 -5.22
N ILE A 66 -1.09 21.51 -4.86
CA ILE A 66 -1.57 20.63 -3.78
C ILE A 66 -1.10 19.18 -3.97
N ARG A 67 -0.91 18.73 -5.22
CA ARG A 67 -0.42 17.38 -5.52
C ARG A 67 1.03 17.20 -5.11
N LEU A 68 1.84 18.26 -5.28
CA LEU A 68 3.23 18.28 -4.84
C LEU A 68 3.31 18.25 -3.31
N LEU A 69 2.47 19.02 -2.62
CA LEU A 69 2.39 19.02 -1.15
C LEU A 69 1.94 17.65 -0.61
N GLY A 70 0.93 17.02 -1.23
CA GLY A 70 0.49 15.68 -0.89
C GLY A 70 1.59 14.63 -1.04
N ALA A 71 2.26 14.61 -2.20
CA ALA A 71 3.38 13.69 -2.45
C ALA A 71 4.55 13.91 -1.46
N LEU A 72 4.83 15.17 -1.12
CA LEU A 72 5.85 15.52 -0.13
C LEU A 72 5.47 15.04 1.27
N ALA A 73 4.21 15.20 1.67
CA ALA A 73 3.70 14.74 2.95
C ALA A 73 3.78 13.22 3.08
N GLU A 74 3.43 12.47 2.02
CA GLU A 74 3.60 11.02 1.97
C GLU A 74 5.08 10.63 2.12
N LYS A 75 5.98 11.28 1.37
CA LYS A 75 7.44 11.04 1.47
C LYS A 75 7.98 11.30 2.87
N CYS A 76 7.44 12.29 3.58
CA CYS A 76 7.82 12.61 4.95
C CYS A 76 7.08 11.77 6.01
N ARG A 77 6.24 10.80 5.60
CA ARG A 77 5.35 10.01 6.49
C ARG A 77 4.40 10.85 7.34
N ALA A 78 4.08 12.08 6.89
CA ALA A 78 3.09 12.94 7.51
C ALA A 78 1.69 12.62 6.96
N PHE A 79 1.19 11.41 7.24
CA PHE A 79 0.00 10.88 6.56
C PHE A 79 -1.29 11.68 6.79
N ALA A 80 -1.43 12.39 7.92
CA ALA A 80 -2.57 13.27 8.15
C ALA A 80 -2.58 14.45 7.16
N LYS A 81 -1.41 15.04 6.89
CA LYS A 81 -1.26 16.12 5.89
C LYS A 81 -1.42 15.58 4.47
N ALA A 82 -0.88 14.39 4.21
CA ALA A 82 -1.08 13.72 2.93
C ALA A 82 -2.57 13.49 2.65
N LEU A 83 -3.33 13.04 3.65
CA LEU A 83 -4.77 12.83 3.54
C LEU A 83 -5.47 14.14 3.19
N HIS A 84 -5.19 15.21 3.95
CA HIS A 84 -5.75 16.54 3.70
C HIS A 84 -5.54 17.01 2.24
N TYR A 85 -4.29 16.99 1.76
CA TYR A 85 -3.99 17.42 0.38
C TYR A 85 -4.63 16.50 -0.67
N LYS A 86 -4.71 15.19 -0.40
CA LYS A 86 -5.32 14.23 -1.32
C LYS A 86 -6.84 14.41 -1.40
N GLU A 87 -7.50 14.72 -0.29
CA GLU A 87 -8.93 15.03 -0.25
C GLU A 87 -9.23 16.35 -1.00
N MET A 88 -8.41 17.39 -0.81
CA MET A 88 -8.51 18.64 -1.57
C MET A 88 -8.32 18.42 -3.07
N GLU A 89 -7.36 17.59 -3.47
CA GLU A 89 -7.15 17.20 -4.86
C GLU A 89 -8.39 16.51 -5.43
N PHE A 90 -8.94 15.56 -4.68
CA PHE A 90 -10.12 14.79 -5.08
C PHE A 90 -11.35 15.69 -5.25
N GLU A 91 -11.63 16.57 -4.29
CA GLU A 91 -12.74 17.53 -4.35
C GLU A 91 -12.56 18.55 -5.48
N GLY A 92 -11.35 19.07 -5.66
CA GLY A 92 -11.01 20.01 -6.73
C GLY A 92 -11.20 19.41 -8.13
N ALA A 93 -10.77 18.16 -8.32
CA ALA A 93 -10.93 17.44 -9.58
C ALA A 93 -12.41 17.23 -9.94
N ARG A 94 -13.24 16.88 -8.95
CA ARG A 94 -14.69 16.73 -9.11
C ARG A 94 -15.37 18.06 -9.48
N SER A 95 -15.08 19.11 -8.71
CA SER A 95 -15.67 20.43 -8.91
C SER A 95 -15.37 21.01 -10.29
N LYS A 96 -14.15 20.78 -10.80
CA LYS A 96 -13.70 21.28 -12.10
C LYS A 96 -14.06 20.35 -13.29
N LYS A 97 -14.72 19.22 -13.04
CA LYS A 97 -14.98 18.15 -14.03
C LYS A 97 -13.72 17.82 -14.85
N MET A 98 -12.57 17.74 -14.18
CA MET A 98 -11.33 17.35 -14.83
C MET A 98 -11.37 15.85 -15.12
N ASP A 99 -10.69 15.42 -16.20
CA ASP A 99 -10.39 14.02 -16.49
C ASP A 99 -9.40 13.47 -15.46
N ALA A 100 -9.83 13.34 -14.21
CA ALA A 100 -9.09 12.65 -13.17
C ALA A 100 -9.43 11.16 -13.26
N ASN A 101 -8.43 10.29 -13.06
CA ASN A 101 -8.66 8.85 -12.93
C ASN A 101 -9.24 8.58 -11.53
N PRO A 102 -10.56 8.34 -11.38
CA PRO A 102 -11.18 8.18 -10.05
C PRO A 102 -10.63 6.95 -9.32
N VAL A 103 -10.25 5.91 -10.07
CA VAL A 103 -9.69 4.68 -9.50
C VAL A 103 -8.38 4.96 -8.79
N ALA A 104 -7.46 5.69 -9.45
CA ALA A 104 -6.16 6.00 -8.87
C ALA A 104 -6.28 6.90 -7.62
N ALA A 105 -7.19 7.86 -7.64
CA ALA A 105 -7.44 8.73 -6.50
C ALA A 105 -8.00 7.95 -5.30
N VAL A 106 -8.97 7.07 -5.54
CA VAL A 106 -9.56 6.21 -4.50
C VAL A 106 -8.52 5.24 -3.92
N GLU A 107 -7.67 4.63 -4.76
CA GLU A 107 -6.59 3.76 -4.27
C GLU A 107 -5.60 4.51 -3.37
N ALA A 108 -5.24 5.74 -3.72
CA ALA A 108 -4.37 6.58 -2.91
C ALA A 108 -5.02 6.94 -1.56
N LEU A 109 -6.31 7.33 -1.58
CA LEU A 109 -7.06 7.66 -0.36
C LEU A 109 -7.19 6.44 0.58
N ILE A 110 -7.51 5.27 0.04
CA ILE A 110 -7.54 4.01 0.80
C ILE A 110 -6.16 3.72 1.41
N HIS A 111 -5.08 3.86 0.62
CA HIS A 111 -3.73 3.63 1.11
C HIS A 111 -3.38 4.54 2.28
N ILE A 112 -3.60 5.85 2.16
CA ILE A 112 -3.29 6.82 3.21
C ILE A 112 -4.11 6.55 4.49
N ASN A 113 -5.40 6.23 4.35
CA ASN A 113 -6.26 5.89 5.49
C ASN A 113 -5.78 4.62 6.21
N ASN A 114 -5.31 3.62 5.47
CA ASN A 114 -4.72 2.42 6.08
C ASN A 114 -3.42 2.74 6.84
N GLN A 115 -2.57 3.65 6.33
CA GLN A 115 -1.38 4.12 7.06
C GLN A 115 -1.74 4.89 8.34
N LEU A 116 -2.89 5.54 8.37
CA LEU A 116 -3.45 6.19 9.56
C LEU A 116 -4.22 5.23 10.49
N HIS A 117 -4.31 3.94 10.13
CA HIS A 117 -5.13 2.94 10.82
C HIS A 117 -6.64 3.27 10.87
N GLN A 118 -7.12 4.09 9.93
CA GLN A 118 -8.52 4.50 9.78
C GLN A 118 -9.26 3.57 8.80
N HIS A 119 -9.38 2.29 9.16
CA HIS A 119 -9.98 1.26 8.31
C HIS A 119 -11.44 1.56 7.94
N GLU A 120 -12.22 2.09 8.89
CA GLU A 120 -13.63 2.46 8.64
C GLU A 120 -13.76 3.59 7.61
N ALA A 121 -12.87 4.59 7.65
CA ALA A 121 -12.85 5.66 6.67
C ALA A 121 -12.48 5.13 5.28
N ALA A 122 -11.50 4.23 5.20
CA ALA A 122 -11.13 3.56 3.96
C ALA A 122 -12.29 2.71 3.37
N VAL A 123 -13.11 2.08 4.23
CA VAL A 123 -14.35 1.42 3.81
C VAL A 123 -15.37 2.41 3.29
N GLY A 124 -15.57 3.54 3.97
CA GLY A 124 -16.47 4.60 3.52
C GLY A 124 -16.09 5.14 2.15
N ILE A 125 -14.79 5.36 1.90
CA ILE A 125 -14.25 5.77 0.60
C ILE A 125 -14.56 4.74 -0.48
N LEU A 126 -14.41 3.44 -0.17
CA LEU A 126 -14.74 2.38 -1.10
C LEU A 126 -16.23 2.34 -1.43
N THR A 127 -17.10 2.43 -0.41
CA THR A 127 -18.56 2.47 -0.59
C THR A 127 -18.97 3.67 -1.44
N TYR A 128 -18.37 4.83 -1.19
CA TYR A 128 -18.57 6.02 -1.99
C TYR A 128 -18.15 5.81 -3.46
N ALA A 129 -16.98 5.23 -3.70
CA ALA A 129 -16.50 4.97 -5.06
C ALA A 129 -17.44 4.02 -5.85
N GLN A 130 -18.07 3.07 -5.17
CA GLN A 130 -19.05 2.16 -5.79
C GLN A 130 -20.36 2.88 -6.16
N GLN A 131 -20.84 3.77 -5.29
CA GLN A 131 -22.13 4.43 -5.46
C GLN A 131 -22.07 5.63 -6.39
N ASP A 132 -21.00 6.42 -6.30
CA ASP A 132 -20.92 7.75 -6.90
C ASP A 132 -19.94 7.86 -8.08
N LEU A 133 -19.01 6.90 -8.23
CA LEU A 133 -17.96 6.96 -9.27
C LEU A 133 -18.02 5.81 -10.28
N ASP A 134 -18.98 4.89 -10.15
CA ASP A 134 -19.10 3.67 -10.97
C ASP A 134 -17.78 2.89 -11.08
N VAL A 135 -16.97 2.90 -10.02
CA VAL A 135 -15.68 2.21 -10.01
C VAL A 135 -15.92 0.73 -9.80
N GLN A 136 -15.50 -0.07 -10.79
CA GLN A 136 -15.53 -1.53 -10.67
C GLN A 136 -14.61 -1.97 -9.52
N LEU A 137 -15.23 -2.65 -8.56
CA LEU A 137 -14.54 -3.19 -7.40
C LEU A 137 -13.57 -4.30 -7.83
N LYS A 138 -12.31 -4.19 -7.40
CA LYS A 138 -11.34 -5.28 -7.49
C LYS A 138 -11.24 -5.99 -6.15
N GLU A 139 -11.10 -7.32 -6.18
CA GLU A 139 -11.01 -8.14 -4.96
C GLU A 139 -9.80 -7.73 -4.10
N SER A 140 -8.72 -7.30 -4.74
CA SER A 140 -7.50 -6.83 -4.08
C SER A 140 -7.71 -5.61 -3.19
N TRP A 141 -8.82 -4.87 -3.35
CA TRP A 141 -9.13 -3.74 -2.47
C TRP A 141 -9.57 -4.21 -1.09
N TYR A 142 -10.33 -5.31 -1.00
CA TYR A 142 -10.67 -5.90 0.29
C TYR A 142 -9.43 -6.46 1.00
N GLU A 143 -8.46 -7.03 0.26
CA GLU A 143 -7.16 -7.41 0.84
C GLU A 143 -6.42 -6.18 1.40
N LYS A 144 -6.33 -5.10 0.60
CA LYS A 144 -5.70 -3.84 1.06
C LYS A 144 -6.36 -3.27 2.31
N LEU A 145 -7.67 -3.47 2.47
CA LEU A 145 -8.47 -3.02 3.62
C LEU A 145 -8.43 -4.00 4.81
N GLN A 146 -7.69 -5.10 4.72
CA GLN A 146 -7.66 -6.19 5.72
C GLN A 146 -9.05 -6.81 6.00
N ARG A 147 -10.00 -6.66 5.07
CA ARG A 147 -11.33 -7.28 5.13
C ARG A 147 -11.29 -8.66 4.52
N TRP A 148 -10.54 -9.55 5.17
CA TRP A 148 -10.20 -10.87 4.63
C TRP A 148 -11.43 -11.73 4.33
N ASP A 149 -12.51 -11.62 5.10
CA ASP A 149 -13.77 -12.32 4.83
C ASP A 149 -14.45 -11.87 3.53
N ASP A 150 -14.48 -10.56 3.27
CA ASP A 150 -15.11 -10.02 2.06
C ASP A 150 -14.23 -10.23 0.84
N ALA A 151 -12.91 -10.12 1.01
CA ALA A 151 -11.93 -10.53 0.01
C ALA A 151 -12.12 -12.01 -0.37
N LEU A 152 -12.22 -12.90 0.62
CA LEU A 152 -12.41 -14.34 0.38
C LEU A 152 -13.70 -14.63 -0.39
N LYS A 153 -14.82 -13.97 -0.03
CA LYS A 153 -16.08 -14.07 -0.77
C LYS A 153 -15.91 -13.60 -2.22
N ALA A 154 -15.31 -12.44 -2.42
CA ALA A 154 -15.12 -11.85 -3.74
C ALA A 154 -14.24 -12.74 -4.63
N TYR A 155 -13.12 -13.24 -4.10
CA TYR A 155 -12.26 -14.17 -4.84
C TYR A 155 -12.92 -15.52 -5.09
N THR A 156 -13.79 -16.00 -4.21
CA THR A 156 -14.55 -17.24 -4.45
C THR A 156 -15.52 -17.07 -5.62
N VAL A 157 -16.20 -15.92 -5.70
CA VAL A 157 -17.04 -15.58 -6.86
C VAL A 157 -16.19 -15.46 -8.12
N LYS A 158 -15.06 -14.74 -8.07
CA LYS A 158 -14.13 -14.60 -9.21
C LYS A 158 -13.63 -15.96 -9.72
N ALA A 159 -13.23 -16.85 -8.82
CA ALA A 159 -12.78 -18.20 -9.18
C ALA A 159 -13.88 -19.02 -9.86
N SER A 160 -15.14 -18.88 -9.41
CA SER A 160 -16.27 -19.61 -10.00
C SER A 160 -16.68 -19.13 -11.40
N GLN A 161 -16.41 -17.86 -11.70
CA GLN A 161 -16.77 -17.22 -12.98
C GLN A 161 -15.60 -17.19 -13.98
N ALA A 162 -14.39 -17.54 -13.54
CA ALA A 162 -13.19 -17.44 -14.34
C ALA A 162 -13.15 -18.52 -15.44
N ALA A 163 -12.98 -18.08 -16.69
CA ALA A 163 -12.86 -18.97 -17.85
C ALA A 163 -11.41 -19.31 -18.22
N SER A 164 -10.43 -18.48 -17.81
CA SER A 164 -9.03 -18.66 -18.16
C SER A 164 -8.21 -19.22 -16.99
N PRO A 165 -7.26 -20.15 -17.24
CA PRO A 165 -6.42 -20.72 -16.19
C PRO A 165 -5.66 -19.68 -15.36
N HIS A 166 -5.18 -18.60 -16.01
CA HIS A 166 -4.48 -17.51 -15.32
C HIS A 166 -5.38 -16.76 -14.32
N VAL A 167 -6.64 -16.49 -14.68
CA VAL A 167 -7.58 -15.79 -13.78
C VAL A 167 -8.02 -16.70 -12.64
N ILE A 168 -8.19 -18.01 -12.91
CA ILE A 168 -8.44 -19.00 -11.86
C ILE A 168 -7.28 -19.04 -10.86
N LEU A 169 -6.03 -19.03 -11.36
CA LEU A 169 -4.84 -19.02 -10.51
C LEU A 169 -4.78 -17.74 -9.65
N ASP A 170 -4.93 -16.55 -10.24
CA ASP A 170 -4.97 -15.27 -9.51
C ASP A 170 -6.04 -15.26 -8.41
N ALA A 171 -7.25 -15.73 -8.74
CA ALA A 171 -8.35 -15.82 -7.79
C ALA A 171 -8.04 -16.79 -6.65
N THR A 172 -7.45 -17.95 -6.98
CA THR A 172 -7.10 -18.99 -6.01
C THR A 172 -6.00 -18.53 -5.06
N LEU A 173 -4.97 -17.85 -5.57
CA LEU A 173 -3.92 -17.25 -4.75
C LEU A 173 -4.49 -16.18 -3.80
N GLY A 174 -5.45 -15.37 -4.28
CA GLY A 174 -6.21 -14.43 -3.43
C GLY A 174 -6.96 -15.13 -2.30
N ARG A 175 -7.67 -16.22 -2.60
CA ARG A 175 -8.33 -17.06 -1.57
C ARG A 175 -7.32 -17.59 -0.56
N MET A 176 -6.16 -18.08 -1.01
CA MET A 176 -5.11 -18.59 -0.11
C MET A 176 -4.59 -17.51 0.84
N ARG A 177 -4.31 -16.30 0.34
CA ARG A 177 -3.90 -15.16 1.17
C ARG A 177 -4.96 -14.81 2.22
N CYS A 178 -6.23 -14.77 1.82
CA CYS A 178 -7.33 -14.49 2.74
C CYS A 178 -7.48 -15.57 3.82
N LEU A 179 -7.42 -16.86 3.46
CA LEU A 179 -7.51 -17.97 4.41
C LEU A 179 -6.32 -17.98 5.38
N ALA A 180 -5.12 -17.67 4.89
CA ALA A 180 -3.93 -17.54 5.74
C ALA A 180 -4.08 -16.39 6.75
N ALA A 181 -4.55 -15.22 6.30
CA ALA A 181 -4.78 -14.07 7.16
C ALA A 181 -5.89 -14.30 8.20
N LEU A 182 -6.91 -15.10 7.86
CA LEU A 182 -7.99 -15.52 8.75
C LEU A 182 -7.62 -16.71 9.65
N ALA A 183 -6.41 -17.26 9.51
CA ALA A 183 -5.95 -18.47 10.20
C ALA A 183 -6.87 -19.70 10.00
N ARG A 184 -7.55 -19.80 8.85
CA ARG A 184 -8.39 -20.95 8.47
C ARG A 184 -7.54 -22.05 7.84
N TRP A 185 -6.68 -22.65 8.66
CA TRP A 185 -5.62 -23.55 8.20
C TRP A 185 -6.13 -24.82 7.52
N GLU A 186 -7.24 -25.39 7.98
CA GLU A 186 -7.83 -26.60 7.38
C GLU A 186 -8.30 -26.34 5.94
N GLU A 187 -9.08 -25.27 5.74
CA GLU A 187 -9.54 -24.84 4.40
C GLU A 187 -8.36 -24.51 3.49
N LEU A 188 -7.36 -23.78 4.00
CA LEU A 188 -6.16 -23.43 3.25
C LEU A 188 -5.38 -24.68 2.83
N ASN A 189 -5.17 -25.61 3.76
CA ASN A 189 -4.41 -26.84 3.51
C ASN A 189 -5.09 -27.72 2.45
N ASN A 190 -6.42 -27.85 2.52
CA ASN A 190 -7.20 -28.56 1.51
C ASN A 190 -7.08 -27.90 0.13
N LEU A 191 -7.19 -26.58 0.07
CA LEU A 191 -7.03 -25.82 -1.17
C LEU A 191 -5.61 -25.95 -1.75
N CYS A 192 -4.58 -25.92 -0.90
CA CYS A 192 -3.20 -26.15 -1.32
C CYS A 192 -3.03 -27.55 -1.91
N LYS A 193 -3.54 -28.61 -1.28
CA LYS A 193 -3.45 -29.99 -1.81
C LYS A 193 -4.09 -30.13 -3.19
N GLU A 194 -5.27 -29.53 -3.37
CA GLU A 194 -6.02 -29.57 -4.63
C GLU A 194 -5.24 -28.91 -5.78
N PHE A 195 -4.69 -27.71 -5.54
CA PHE A 195 -4.07 -26.91 -6.59
C PHE A 195 -2.57 -27.14 -6.76
N TRP A 196 -1.88 -27.73 -5.78
CA TRP A 196 -0.42 -27.87 -5.81
C TRP A 196 0.08 -28.77 -6.94
N THR A 197 -0.53 -29.94 -7.12
CA THR A 197 -0.10 -30.91 -8.15
C THR A 197 -0.36 -30.42 -9.58
N PRO A 198 -1.51 -29.82 -9.95
CA PRO A 198 -1.71 -29.29 -11.30
C PRO A 198 -0.98 -27.97 -11.57
N ALA A 199 -0.55 -27.23 -10.54
CA ALA A 199 0.08 -25.92 -10.71
C ALA A 199 1.43 -25.97 -11.45
N GLU A 200 1.67 -24.96 -12.28
CA GLU A 200 2.97 -24.72 -12.91
C GLU A 200 4.05 -24.34 -11.85
N PRO A 201 5.35 -24.51 -12.16
CA PRO A 201 6.42 -24.22 -11.21
C PRO A 201 6.38 -22.80 -10.62
N ALA A 202 6.05 -21.78 -11.42
CA ALA A 202 5.94 -20.40 -10.96
C ALA A 202 4.80 -20.23 -9.93
N ALA A 203 3.64 -20.83 -10.19
CA ALA A 203 2.51 -20.83 -9.28
C ALA A 203 2.83 -21.55 -7.96
N ARG A 204 3.54 -22.68 -8.01
CA ARG A 204 3.97 -23.39 -6.81
C ARG A 204 4.90 -22.56 -5.94
N LEU A 205 5.81 -21.76 -6.52
CA LEU A 205 6.69 -20.87 -5.76
C LEU A 205 5.88 -19.82 -4.98
N GLU A 206 4.84 -19.26 -5.58
CA GLU A 206 3.97 -18.28 -4.91
C GLU A 206 3.10 -18.92 -3.83
N MET A 207 2.62 -20.15 -4.06
CA MET A 207 1.81 -20.91 -3.10
C MET A 207 2.63 -21.46 -1.91
N ALA A 208 3.92 -21.75 -2.12
CA ALA A 208 4.74 -22.52 -1.18
C ALA A 208 4.79 -21.95 0.25
N PRO A 209 4.91 -20.62 0.50
CA PRO A 209 4.91 -20.09 1.86
C PRO A 209 3.58 -20.32 2.59
N MET A 210 2.46 -20.16 1.88
CA MET A 210 1.12 -20.36 2.43
C MET A 210 0.83 -21.84 2.67
N ALA A 211 1.24 -22.70 1.73
CA ALA A 211 1.11 -24.14 1.85
C ALA A 211 1.94 -24.70 3.00
N ALA A 212 3.20 -24.26 3.15
CA ALA A 212 4.07 -24.63 4.27
C ALA A 212 3.49 -24.17 5.61
N SER A 213 2.94 -22.95 5.68
CA SER A 213 2.26 -22.44 6.88
C SER A 213 1.04 -23.28 7.24
N ALA A 214 0.21 -23.63 6.27
CA ALA A 214 -0.99 -24.44 6.49
C ALA A 214 -0.63 -25.85 6.96
N ALA A 215 0.29 -26.52 6.26
CA ALA A 215 0.75 -27.86 6.63
C ALA A 215 1.40 -27.89 8.01
N TRP A 216 2.17 -26.86 8.38
CA TRP A 216 2.73 -26.73 9.72
C TRP A 216 1.63 -26.65 10.80
N ASN A 217 0.65 -25.76 10.62
CA ASN A 217 -0.44 -25.58 11.58
C ASN A 217 -1.36 -26.81 11.68
N MET A 218 -1.49 -27.58 10.60
CA MET A 218 -2.23 -28.85 10.59
C MET A 218 -1.42 -30.03 11.13
N GLY A 219 -0.13 -29.86 11.38
CA GLY A 219 0.77 -30.95 11.80
C GLY A 219 1.05 -31.96 10.69
N GLU A 220 0.96 -31.56 9.42
CA GLU A 220 1.25 -32.38 8.23
C GLU A 220 2.69 -32.16 7.77
N TRP A 221 3.63 -32.69 8.55
CA TRP A 221 5.06 -32.38 8.44
C TRP A 221 5.73 -32.89 7.17
N ASP A 222 5.27 -34.01 6.61
CA ASP A 222 5.81 -34.55 5.37
C ASP A 222 5.46 -33.63 4.19
N GLN A 223 4.22 -33.17 4.11
CA GLN A 223 3.79 -32.19 3.11
C GLN A 223 4.47 -30.83 3.31
N MET A 224 4.64 -30.39 4.56
CA MET A 224 5.41 -29.19 4.86
C MET A 224 6.83 -29.31 4.30
N SER A 225 7.49 -30.46 4.44
CA SER A 225 8.83 -30.70 3.87
C SER A 225 8.82 -30.61 2.34
N ASP A 226 7.79 -31.13 1.67
CA ASP A 226 7.65 -31.04 0.22
C ASP A 226 7.49 -29.60 -0.26
N TYR A 227 6.64 -28.82 0.41
CA TYR A 227 6.44 -27.40 0.08
C TYR A 227 7.71 -26.56 0.30
N VAL A 228 8.40 -26.80 1.42
CA VAL A 228 9.63 -26.08 1.77
C VAL A 228 10.77 -26.40 0.81
N SER A 229 10.85 -27.63 0.28
CA SER A 229 11.85 -27.99 -0.73
C SER A 229 11.78 -27.11 -1.99
N ARG A 230 10.59 -26.60 -2.33
CA ARG A 230 10.39 -25.71 -3.48
C ARG A 230 10.76 -24.26 -3.21
N LEU A 231 10.83 -23.84 -1.95
CA LEU A 231 11.34 -22.52 -1.59
C LEU A 231 12.86 -22.41 -1.79
N ASP A 232 13.55 -23.53 -2.03
CA ASP A 232 15.01 -23.62 -2.18
C ASP A 232 15.48 -23.38 -3.63
N ASP A 233 14.62 -23.58 -4.63
CA ASP A 233 14.96 -23.47 -6.06
C ASP A 233 14.92 -22.01 -6.58
N GLY A 234 14.62 -21.03 -5.70
CA GLY A 234 14.51 -19.62 -6.03
C GLY A 234 15.82 -18.85 -5.82
N ASP A 235 16.71 -18.88 -6.82
CA ASP A 235 17.85 -17.95 -6.90
C ASP A 235 17.40 -16.50 -6.63
N GLU A 236 18.11 -15.79 -5.75
CA GLU A 236 17.84 -14.42 -5.27
C GLU A 236 17.73 -13.34 -6.38
N THR A 237 17.95 -13.70 -7.64
CA THR A 237 18.03 -12.77 -8.77
C THR A 237 16.72 -12.54 -9.53
N LYS A 238 15.65 -13.33 -9.31
CA LYS A 238 14.41 -13.22 -10.14
C LYS A 238 13.22 -12.49 -9.52
N LEU A 239 13.24 -12.16 -8.23
CA LEU A 239 12.11 -11.53 -7.51
C LEU A 239 11.91 -10.02 -7.77
N ARG A 240 12.77 -9.37 -8.57
CA ARG A 240 12.71 -7.90 -8.77
C ARG A 240 11.75 -7.41 -9.86
N ILE A 241 11.05 -8.27 -10.61
CA ILE A 241 10.33 -7.81 -11.82
C ILE A 241 8.82 -7.56 -11.62
N LEU A 242 8.19 -8.01 -10.53
CA LEU A 242 6.74 -7.77 -10.33
C LEU A 242 6.43 -7.32 -8.90
N GLY A 243 6.91 -6.13 -8.57
CA GLY A 243 6.53 -5.43 -7.34
C GLY A 243 5.15 -4.80 -7.47
N ASN A 244 4.14 -5.43 -6.87
CA ASN A 244 2.96 -4.79 -6.28
C ASN A 244 2.21 -5.81 -5.41
N THR A 245 2.86 -6.27 -4.34
CA THR A 245 2.20 -7.01 -3.27
C THR A 245 2.47 -6.31 -1.95
N ALA A 246 1.43 -5.75 -1.36
CA ALA A 246 1.42 -5.27 0.02
C ALA A 246 1.33 -6.48 0.97
N ALA A 247 2.34 -7.34 0.93
CA ALA A 247 2.53 -8.41 1.88
C ALA A 247 3.99 -8.36 2.34
N THR A 248 4.17 -8.01 3.61
CA THR A 248 5.43 -8.01 4.33
C THR A 248 6.12 -9.38 4.23
N GLY A 249 7.33 -9.41 3.66
CA GLY A 249 8.28 -10.51 3.80
C GLY A 249 8.94 -10.90 2.49
N ASP A 250 10.23 -10.59 2.34
CA ASP A 250 11.12 -11.18 1.33
C ASP A 250 10.98 -12.71 1.39
N GLY A 251 10.55 -13.34 0.29
CA GLY A 251 10.28 -14.79 0.23
C GLY A 251 11.46 -15.68 0.67
N SER A 252 12.68 -15.13 0.63
CA SER A 252 13.93 -15.74 1.13
C SER A 252 13.90 -16.02 2.66
N SER A 253 13.24 -15.16 3.45
CA SER A 253 13.18 -15.30 4.92
C SER A 253 12.26 -16.45 5.37
N ASN A 254 11.16 -16.67 4.65
CA ASN A 254 10.15 -17.67 5.00
C ASN A 254 10.67 -19.11 4.83
N GLY A 255 11.41 -19.39 3.75
CA GLY A 255 11.97 -20.72 3.50
C GLY A 255 13.02 -21.15 4.54
N THR A 256 13.86 -20.22 4.98
CA THR A 256 14.85 -20.47 6.04
C THR A 256 14.18 -20.76 7.38
N PHE A 257 13.14 -20.00 7.70
CA PHE A 257 12.36 -20.20 8.92
C PHE A 257 11.70 -21.59 8.97
N PHE A 258 10.99 -22.00 7.92
CA PHE A 258 10.33 -23.30 7.91
C PHE A 258 11.31 -24.48 7.97
N ARG A 259 12.52 -24.33 7.41
CA ARG A 259 13.58 -25.33 7.56
C ARG A 259 14.06 -25.46 8.99
N ALA A 260 14.27 -24.35 9.68
CA ALA A 260 14.65 -24.37 11.09
C ALA A 260 13.60 -25.12 11.92
N VAL A 261 12.31 -24.89 11.66
CA VAL A 261 11.20 -25.60 12.30
C VAL A 261 11.28 -27.12 12.04
N LEU A 262 11.48 -27.54 10.79
CA LEU A 262 11.61 -28.96 10.43
C LEU A 262 12.84 -29.63 11.07
N LEU A 263 13.98 -28.92 11.16
CA LEU A 263 15.20 -29.43 11.79
C LEU A 263 15.02 -29.63 13.30
N VAL A 264 14.40 -28.66 14.00
CA VAL A 264 14.10 -28.78 15.44
C VAL A 264 13.21 -29.98 15.73
N ARG A 265 12.24 -30.28 14.85
CA ARG A 265 11.42 -31.48 14.96
C ARG A 265 12.23 -32.76 14.79
N ARG A 266 13.08 -32.85 13.76
CA ARG A 266 13.87 -34.06 13.47
C ARG A 266 14.94 -34.37 14.53
N GLY A 267 15.34 -33.36 15.31
CA GLY A 267 16.28 -33.50 16.43
C GLY A 267 15.64 -33.92 17.77
N LYS A 268 14.32 -34.12 17.83
CA LYS A 268 13.58 -34.72 18.94
C LYS A 268 13.16 -36.15 18.59
#